data_AF-A0A4U1C3L3-F1
#
_entry.id   AF-A0A4U1C3L3-F1
#
_cell.length_a   1.000
_cell.length_b   1.000
_cell.length_c   1.000
_cell.angle_alpha   90.00
_cell.angle_beta   90.00
_cell.angle_gamma   90.00
#
_symmetry.space_group_name_H-M   'P 1'
#
loop_
_entity.id
_entity.type
_entity.pdbx_description
1 polymer ?
#
loop_
_entity_poly.entity_id
_entity_poly.type
_entity_poly.pdbx_seq_one_letter_code
_entity_poly.pdbx_strand_id
1 'polypeptide(L)' 'MEDLKSNAFSLKVNINNDTKEMIVQPTETTDGVTFYFCEIEGKKISELRKDENWQQVWGSLTSYEIKEIGSQIDQHERF' A
#
# COMPACT_ATOMS: atom_id res chain seq x y z
N MET A 1 19.62 -9.76 14.70
CA MET A 1 18.48 -9.87 13.78
C MET A 1 17.98 -8.46 13.64
N GLU A 2 18.33 -7.82 12.54
CA GLU A 2 18.05 -6.40 12.32
C GLU A 2 16.53 -6.21 12.33
N ASP A 3 16.06 -5.40 13.26
CA ASP A 3 14.70 -4.88 13.31
C ASP A 3 14.43 -4.20 11.97
N LEU A 4 13.79 -4.93 11.05
CA LEU A 4 13.13 -4.34 9.89
C LEU A 4 12.18 -3.31 10.48
N LYS A 5 12.54 -2.02 10.39
CA LYS A 5 11.68 -0.91 10.76
C LYS A 5 10.34 -1.18 10.08
N SER A 6 9.38 -1.65 10.87
CA SER A 6 8.03 -1.88 10.39
C SER A 6 7.44 -0.49 10.24
N ASN A 7 7.76 0.19 9.13
CA ASN A 7 7.11 1.42 8.67
C ASN A 7 5.67 1.12 8.21
N ALA A 8 5.01 0.16 8.85
CA ALA A 8 3.63 -0.13 8.61
C ALA A 8 2.79 1.04 9.11
N PHE A 9 1.87 1.51 8.28
CA PHE A 9 0.97 2.60 8.65
C PHE A 9 -0.46 2.28 8.21
N SER A 10 -1.42 2.84 8.94
CA SER A 10 -2.84 2.67 8.67
C SER A 10 -3.37 3.80 7.78
N LEU A 11 -4.08 3.44 6.73
CA LEU A 11 -4.81 4.35 5.85
C LEU A 11 -6.31 4.06 5.91
N LYS A 12 -7.14 5.10 5.72
CA LYS A 12 -8.60 4.94 5.55
C LYS A 12 -8.91 5.03 4.07
N VAL A 13 -9.37 3.95 3.48
CA VAL A 13 -9.56 3.81 2.03
C VAL A 13 -10.98 3.34 1.75
N ASN A 14 -11.55 3.79 0.63
CA ASN A 14 -12.87 3.34 0.19
C ASN A 14 -12.70 2.14 -0.75
N ILE A 15 -13.05 0.96 -0.25
CA ILE A 15 -12.95 -0.29 -0.99
C ILE A 15 -14.38 -0.83 -1.17
N ASN A 16 -14.80 -1.05 -2.42
CA ASN A 16 -16.18 -1.49 -2.73
C ASN A 16 -17.30 -0.64 -2.08
N ASN A 17 -17.17 0.69 -2.08
CA ASN A 17 -18.11 1.62 -1.42
C ASN A 17 -18.15 1.58 0.12
N ASP A 18 -17.28 0.80 0.77
CA ASP A 18 -17.12 0.78 2.22
C ASP A 18 -15.79 1.43 2.62
N THR A 19 -15.83 2.33 3.60
CA THR A 19 -14.61 2.87 4.20
C THR A 19 -14.00 1.81 5.12
N LYS A 20 -12.79 1.36 4.79
CA LYS A 20 -12.04 0.36 5.54
C LYS A 20 -10.72 0.93 6.03
N GLU A 21 -10.28 0.44 7.18
CA GLU A 21 -8.91 0.66 7.65
C GLU A 21 -8.00 -0.38 6.99
N MET A 22 -7.00 0.12 6.27
CA MET A 22 -6.00 -0.67 5.57
C MET A 22 -4.65 -0.43 6.22
N ILE A 23 -3.95 -1.49 6.58
CA ILE A 23 -2.55 -1.44 6.98
C ILE A 23 -1.70 -1.57 5.72
N VAL A 24 -0.83 -0.61 5.47
CA VAL A 24 0.14 -0.63 4.39
C VAL A 24 1.51 -0.92 4.96
N GLN A 25 2.19 -1.93 4.43
CA GLN A 25 3.54 -2.32 4.83
C GLN A 25 4.52 -2.12 3.67
N PRO A 26 5.38 -1.07 3.72
CA PRO A 26 6.43 -0.90 2.74
C PRO A 26 7.50 -1.98 2.91
N THR A 27 7.99 -2.50 1.79
CA THR A 27 9.08 -3.49 1.70
C THR A 27 10.04 -3.00 0.62
N GLU A 28 11.20 -2.52 1.07
CA GLU A 28 12.28 -2.11 0.18
C GLU A 28 12.95 -3.35 -0.42
N THR A 29 13.17 -3.33 -1.74
CA THR A 29 13.96 -4.36 -2.41
C THR A 29 15.38 -3.89 -2.68
N THR A 30 16.30 -4.84 -2.83
CA THR A 30 17.72 -4.56 -3.10
C THR A 30 17.93 -3.75 -4.39
N ASP A 31 16.98 -3.80 -5.32
CA ASP A 31 16.98 -3.06 -6.58
C ASP A 31 16.45 -1.61 -6.44
N GLY A 32 16.14 -1.16 -5.22
CA GLY A 32 15.69 0.20 -4.92
C GLY A 32 14.20 0.46 -5.21
N VAL A 33 13.42 -0.59 -5.48
CA VAL A 33 11.97 -0.50 -5.69
C VAL A 33 11.24 -0.87 -4.39
N THR A 34 10.36 0.01 -3.93
CA THR A 34 9.53 -0.24 -2.74
C THR A 34 8.18 -0.84 -3.15
N PHE A 35 7.88 -2.00 -2.58
CA PHE A 35 6.56 -2.63 -2.67
C PHE A 35 5.76 -2.31 -1.42
N TYR A 36 4.44 -2.21 -1.56
CA TYR A 36 3.53 -1.83 -0.49
C TYR A 36 2.47 -2.92 -0.37
N PHE A 37 2.57 -3.74 0.68
CA PHE A 37 1.54 -4.73 0.97
C PHE A 37 0.34 -4.06 1.62
N CYS A 38 -0.84 -4.24 1.03
CA CYS A 38 -2.09 -3.74 1.54
C CYS A 38 -2.82 -4.85 2.30
N GLU A 39 -3.07 -4.63 3.58
CA GLU A 39 -3.73 -5.55 4.49
C GLU A 39 -5.00 -4.94 5.06
N ILE A 40 -6.08 -5.70 5.09
CA ILE A 40 -7.34 -5.32 5.75
C ILE A 40 -7.72 -6.45 6.69
N GLU A 41 -8.00 -6.13 7.96
CA GLU A 41 -8.42 -7.11 8.97
C GLU A 41 -7.46 -8.32 9.09
N GLY A 42 -6.14 -8.08 9.00
CA GLY A 42 -5.12 -9.14 9.09
C GLY A 42 -4.95 -9.97 7.81
N LYS A 43 -5.61 -9.61 6.71
CA LYS A 43 -5.51 -10.30 5.41
C LYS A 43 -4.89 -9.41 4.36
N LYS A 44 -3.80 -9.89 3.75
CA LYS A 44 -3.21 -9.23 2.57
C LYS A 44 -4.20 -9.34 1.40
N ILE A 45 -4.68 -8.20 0.93
CA ILE A 45 -5.67 -8.12 -0.16
C ILE A 45 -5.03 -7.74 -1.50
N SER A 46 -3.89 -7.06 -1.45
CA SER A 46 -3.20 -6.54 -2.62
C SER A 46 -1.76 -6.20 -2.31
N GLU A 47 -0.97 -6.05 -3.36
CA GLU A 47 0.35 -5.42 -3.32
C GLU A 47 0.43 -4.34 -4.39
N LEU A 48 0.92 -3.17 -3.99
CA LEU A 48 1.11 -2.03 -4.88
C LEU A 48 2.60 -1.73 -5.02
N ARG A 49 2.97 -1.17 -6.17
CA ARG A 49 4.30 -0.61 -6.39
C ARG A 49 4.17 0.73 -7.09
N LYS A 50 5.13 1.62 -6.86
CA LYS A 50 5.23 2.90 -7.54
C LYS A 50 6.39 2.88 -8.52
N ASP A 51 6.07 2.79 -9.80
CA ASP A 51 7.00 3.11 -10.90
C ASP A 51 6.77 4.58 -11.31
N GLU A 52 6.41 4.84 -12.57
CA GLU A 52 5.92 6.15 -13.03
C GLU A 52 4.52 6.48 -12.48
N ASN A 53 3.70 5.45 -12.27
CA ASN A 53 2.37 5.53 -11.68
C ASN A 53 2.20 4.39 -10.66
N TRP A 54 1.27 4.54 -9.74
CA TRP A 54 0.86 3.46 -8.84
C TRP A 54 0.26 2.30 -9.64
N GLN A 55 0.79 1.10 -9.44
CA GLN A 55 0.35 -0.13 -10.11
C GLN A 55 0.10 -1.22 -9.08
N GLN A 56 -0.88 -2.07 -9.35
CA GLN A 56 -1.13 -3.28 -8.59
C GLN A 56 -0.30 -4.42 -9.16
N VAL A 57 0.43 -5.12 -8.29
CA VAL A 57 1.21 -6.31 -8.64
C VAL A 57 0.32 -7.55 -8.64
N TRP A 58 -0.48 -7.70 -7.58
CA TRP A 58 -1.48 -8.75 -7.45
C TRP A 58 -2.65 -8.27 -6.59
N GLY A 59 -3.80 -8.94 -6.72
CA GLY A 59 -5.05 -8.62 -6.02
C GLY A 59 -6.15 -8.25 -7.00
N SER A 60 -7.17 -7.55 -6.51
CA SER A 60 -8.35 -7.19 -7.32
C SER A 60 -8.84 -5.77 -7.05
N LEU A 61 -7.89 -4.83 -6.94
CA LEU A 61 -8.22 -3.43 -6.71
C LEU A 61 -8.53 -2.78 -8.05
N THR A 62 -9.54 -1.94 -8.08
CA THR A 62 -9.88 -1.13 -9.24
C THR A 62 -8.82 -0.05 -9.45
N SER A 63 -8.72 0.47 -10.68
CA SER A 63 -7.81 1.59 -10.97
C SER A 63 -8.09 2.85 -10.14
N TYR A 64 -9.33 3.03 -9.69
CA TYR A 64 -9.70 4.11 -8.78
C TYR A 64 -9.11 3.89 -7.38
N GLU A 65 -9.32 2.70 -6.81
CA GLU A 65 -8.79 2.33 -5.49
C GLU A 65 -7.25 2.40 -5.48
N ILE A 66 -6.58 1.89 -6.52
CA ILE A 66 -5.11 1.96 -6.65
C ILE A 66 -4.62 3.42 -6.59
N LYS A 67 -5.29 4.33 -7.31
CA LYS A 67 -4.93 5.77 -7.31
C LYS A 67 -5.21 6.43 -5.97
N GLU A 68 -6.32 6.11 -5.32
CA GLU A 68 -6.67 6.63 -4.00
C GLU A 68 -5.63 6.21 -2.95
N ILE A 69 -5.35 4.91 -2.86
CA ILE A 69 -4.37 4.35 -1.93
C ILE A 69 -2.99 4.94 -2.20
N GLY A 70 -2.56 4.95 -3.47
CA GLY A 70 -1.28 5.49 -3.86
C GLY A 70 -1.10 6.97 -3.51
N SER A 71 -2.13 7.79 -3.70
CA SER A 71 -2.12 9.20 -3.30
C SER A 71 -1.96 9.38 -1.78
N GLN A 72 -2.59 8.50 -0.99
CA GLN A 72 -2.46 8.54 0.46
C GLN A 72 -1.06 8.09 0.92
N ILE A 73 -0.48 7.06 0.29
CA ILE A 73 0.90 6.65 0.55
C ILE A 73 1.87 7.78 0.23
N ASP A 74 1.71 8.44 -0.93
CA ASP A 74 2.54 9.57 -1.34
C ASP A 74 2.44 10.77 -0.39
N GLN A 75 1.26 10.99 0.18
CA GLN A 75 1.09 12.02 1.22
C GLN A 75 1.80 11.63 2.51
N HIS A 76 1.73 10.36 2.92
CA HIS A 76 2.37 9.87 4.13
C HIS A 76 3.91 9.94 4.04
N GLU A 77 4.50 9.50 2.92
CA GLU A 77 5.95 9.50 2.70
C GLU A 77 6.56 10.91 2.55
N ARG A 78 5.73 11.94 2.39
CA ARG A 78 6.18 13.33 2.23
C ARG A 78 6.43 14.05 3.57
N PHE A 79 6.09 13.43 4.69
CA PHE A 79 6.28 13.97 6.06
C PHE A 79 7.33 13.18 6.83
#